data_AF-A0A3M7E026-F1
#
_entry.id   AF-A0A3M7E026-F1
#
_cell.length_a   1.000
_cell.length_b   1.000
_cell.length_c   1.000
_cell.angle_alpha   90.00
_cell.angle_beta   90.00
_cell.angle_gamma   90.00
#
_symmetry.space_group_name_H-M   'P 1'
#
loop_
_entity.id
_entity.type
_entity.pdbx_description
1 polymer ?
#
loop_
_entity_poly.entity_id
_entity_poly.type
_entity_poly.pdbx_seq_one_letter_code
_entity_poly.pdbx_strand_id
1 'polypeptide(L)'
;FGHNDQKPKANISLDEYSQNLGDFVDEVRSAGGTPILVTPLTRRTFSGDPPRIVESLSNETAATIAVAKSKHARYIDLSRASTEYCNEIAPEACHVYNLNDGGEVEKLNGEDNTHLNVWGSIVFGRMVSDLMVEKYWDIAFWTKPNVTMSWEIEHGVAV
;
A
#
# COMPACT_ATOMS: atom_id res chain seq x y z
N PHE A 1 -5.71 -6.31 -0.98
CA PHE A 1 -5.54 -7.43 -1.93
C PHE A 1 -4.21 -7.29 -2.66
N GLY A 2 -3.75 -8.34 -3.34
CA GLY A 2 -2.52 -8.36 -4.15
C GLY A 2 -1.43 -9.25 -3.53
N HIS A 3 -1.02 -8.98 -2.29
CA HIS A 3 0.10 -9.70 -1.65
C HIS A 3 -0.04 -11.22 -1.56
N ASN A 4 -1.25 -11.70 -1.25
CA ASN A 4 -1.52 -13.14 -1.15
C ASN A 4 -1.98 -13.72 -2.48
N ASP A 5 -2.77 -12.95 -3.25
CA ASP A 5 -3.25 -13.32 -4.57
C ASP A 5 -2.09 -13.61 -5.54
N GLN A 6 -1.02 -12.81 -5.48
CA GLN A 6 0.20 -12.98 -6.29
C GLN A 6 0.99 -14.25 -5.96
N LYS A 7 0.80 -14.85 -4.77
CA LYS A 7 1.60 -16.03 -4.38
C LYS A 7 1.14 -17.25 -5.17
N PRO A 8 2.06 -18.06 -5.74
CA PRO A 8 1.69 -19.27 -6.48
C PRO A 8 0.75 -20.22 -5.71
N LYS A 9 0.91 -20.29 -4.38
CA LYS A 9 0.07 -21.12 -3.50
C LYS A 9 -1.41 -20.69 -3.50
N ALA A 10 -1.72 -19.42 -3.75
CA ALA A 10 -3.10 -18.96 -3.84
C ALA A 10 -3.80 -19.54 -5.08
N ASN A 11 -3.05 -19.89 -6.13
CA ASN A 11 -3.58 -20.40 -7.39
C ASN A 11 -4.67 -19.48 -7.97
N ILE A 12 -4.42 -18.17 -7.91
CA ILE A 12 -5.28 -17.11 -8.45
C ILE A 12 -4.54 -16.51 -9.64
N SER A 13 -5.16 -16.57 -10.82
CA SER A 13 -4.67 -15.87 -12.01
C SER A 13 -4.90 -14.36 -11.89
N LEU A 14 -4.19 -13.56 -12.70
CA LEU A 14 -4.40 -12.12 -12.73
C LEU A 14 -5.80 -11.73 -13.23
N ASP A 15 -6.40 -12.56 -14.08
CA ASP A 15 -7.77 -12.39 -14.56
C ASP A 15 -8.79 -12.63 -13.45
N GLU A 16 -8.64 -13.71 -12.67
CA GLU A 16 -9.48 -13.98 -11.49
C GLU A 16 -9.32 -12.89 -10.42
N TYR A 17 -8.09 -12.43 -10.17
CA TYR A 17 -7.84 -11.28 -9.30
C TYR A 17 -8.60 -10.04 -9.76
N SER A 18 -8.54 -9.73 -11.06
CA SER A 18 -9.24 -8.58 -11.65
C SER A 18 -10.76 -8.73 -11.58
N GLN A 19 -11.27 -9.93 -11.83
CA GLN A 19 -12.69 -10.25 -11.72
C GLN A 19 -13.18 -10.05 -10.27
N ASN A 20 -12.48 -10.62 -9.29
CA ASN A 20 -12.82 -10.49 -7.88
C ASN A 20 -12.85 -9.01 -7.43
N LEU A 21 -11.87 -8.20 -7.83
CA LEU A 21 -11.90 -6.76 -7.55
C LEU A 21 -13.11 -6.06 -8.20
N GLY A 22 -13.48 -6.47 -9.41
CA GLY A 22 -14.65 -5.96 -10.11
C GLY A 22 -15.96 -6.31 -9.40
N ASP A 23 -16.06 -7.53 -8.88
CA ASP A 23 -17.22 -8.02 -8.14
C ASP A 23 -17.35 -7.28 -6.80
N PHE A 24 -16.25 -7.07 -6.06
CA PHE A 24 -16.27 -6.27 -4.83
C PHE A 24 -16.71 -4.81 -5.07
N VAL A 25 -16.32 -4.22 -6.20
CA VAL A 25 -16.80 -2.88 -6.58
C VAL A 25 -18.32 -2.85 -6.74
N ASP A 26 -18.89 -3.87 -7.39
CA ASP A 26 -20.32 -3.96 -7.64
C ASP A 26 -21.10 -4.28 -6.36
N GLU A 27 -20.56 -5.13 -5.48
CA GLU A 27 -21.12 -5.44 -4.17
C GLU A 27 -21.19 -4.21 -3.26
N VAL A 28 -20.10 -3.44 -3.17
CA VAL A 28 -20.07 -2.19 -2.38
C VAL A 28 -21.12 -1.20 -2.89
N ARG A 29 -21.25 -1.03 -4.20
CA ARG A 29 -22.29 -0.16 -4.79
C ARG A 29 -23.71 -0.66 -4.50
N SER A 30 -23.93 -1.96 -4.62
CA SER A 30 -25.23 -2.58 -4.34
C SER A 30 -25.64 -2.41 -2.88
N ALA A 31 -24.67 -2.35 -1.97
CA ALA A 31 -24.87 -2.03 -0.56
C ALA A 31 -25.02 -0.51 -0.28
N GLY A 32 -24.97 0.36 -1.29
CA GLY A 32 -25.08 1.82 -1.17
C GLY A 32 -23.77 2.54 -0.82
N GLY A 33 -22.63 1.83 -0.86
CA GLY A 33 -21.31 2.38 -0.59
C GLY A 33 -20.63 3.01 -1.82
N THR A 34 -19.58 3.80 -1.56
CA THR A 34 -18.69 4.31 -2.61
C THR A 34 -17.39 3.51 -2.63
N PRO A 35 -17.12 2.68 -3.65
CA PRO A 35 -15.92 1.86 -3.70
C PRO A 35 -14.68 2.72 -4.00
N ILE A 36 -13.63 2.50 -3.21
CA ILE A 36 -12.28 3.05 -3.45
C ILE A 36 -11.30 1.86 -3.47
N LEU A 37 -10.72 1.58 -4.63
CA LEU A 37 -9.68 0.56 -4.73
C LEU A 37 -8.31 1.14 -4.34
N VAL A 38 -7.56 0.40 -3.53
CA VAL A 38 -6.22 0.78 -3.08
C VAL A 38 -5.24 -0.21 -3.69
N THR A 39 -4.27 0.27 -4.47
CA THR A 39 -3.20 -0.62 -4.99
C THR A 39 -2.42 -1.22 -3.82
N PRO A 40 -1.85 -2.43 -3.95
CA PRO A 40 -1.15 -3.06 -2.84
C PRO A 40 0.00 -2.18 -2.35
N LEU A 41 0.20 -2.13 -1.03
CA LEU A 41 1.41 -1.56 -0.43
C LEU A 41 2.66 -2.25 -0.99
N THR A 42 3.76 -1.53 -1.16
CA THR A 42 5.01 -2.16 -1.60
C THR A 42 5.58 -3.10 -0.53
N ARG A 43 6.19 -4.21 -0.98
CA ARG A 43 7.03 -5.01 -0.09
C ARG A 43 8.35 -4.28 0.10
N ARG A 44 8.88 -4.32 1.31
CA ARG A 44 10.11 -3.60 1.67
C ARG A 44 11.36 -4.43 1.33
N THR A 45 11.32 -5.08 0.17
CA THR A 45 12.43 -5.86 -0.38
C THR A 45 13.23 -4.93 -1.28
N PHE A 46 14.52 -4.78 -1.01
CA PHE A 46 15.42 -3.94 -1.79
C PHE A 46 16.44 -4.79 -2.57
N SER A 47 16.88 -4.29 -3.73
CA SER A 47 17.94 -4.91 -4.53
C SER A 47 18.73 -3.86 -5.32
N GLY A 48 19.89 -4.24 -5.85
CA GLY A 48 20.75 -3.36 -6.64
C GLY A 48 21.71 -2.50 -5.81
N ASP A 49 22.47 -1.66 -6.50
CA ASP A 49 23.42 -0.69 -5.94
C ASP A 49 23.33 0.64 -6.72
N PRO A 50 22.79 1.73 -6.14
CA PRO A 50 22.22 1.80 -4.78
C PRO A 50 20.92 0.98 -4.64
N PRO A 51 20.59 0.51 -3.43
CA PRO A 51 19.42 -0.34 -3.20
C PRO A 51 18.11 0.39 -3.51
N ARG A 52 17.24 -0.27 -4.27
CA ARG A 52 15.88 0.19 -4.60
C ARG A 52 14.85 -0.90 -4.34
N ILE A 53 13.61 -0.50 -4.05
CA ILE A 53 12.47 -1.40 -3.91
C ILE A 53 12.30 -2.29 -5.14
N VAL A 54 12.11 -3.58 -4.90
CA VAL A 54 11.69 -4.55 -5.92
C VAL A 54 10.17 -4.49 -6.03
N GLU A 55 9.67 -3.96 -7.14
CA GLU A 55 8.24 -3.83 -7.43
C GLU A 55 7.58 -5.19 -7.77
N SER A 56 7.60 -6.13 -6.83
CA SER A 56 7.09 -7.49 -6.99
C SER A 56 5.56 -7.60 -7.16
N LEU A 57 4.84 -6.48 -7.13
CA LEU A 57 3.37 -6.39 -7.23
C LEU A 57 2.92 -5.48 -8.38
N SER A 58 3.77 -5.21 -9.38
CA SER A 58 3.43 -4.32 -10.50
C SER A 58 2.23 -4.82 -11.30
N ASN A 59 2.07 -6.14 -11.46
CA ASN A 59 0.95 -6.73 -12.19
C ASN A 59 -0.38 -6.52 -11.45
N GLU A 60 -0.42 -6.79 -10.15
CA GLU A 60 -1.60 -6.60 -9.30
C GLU A 60 -1.95 -5.11 -9.16
N THR A 61 -0.93 -4.24 -9.11
CA THR A 61 -1.09 -2.78 -9.12
C THR A 61 -1.75 -2.31 -10.42
N ALA A 62 -1.22 -2.74 -11.57
CA ALA A 62 -1.78 -2.41 -12.87
C ALA A 62 -3.22 -2.93 -13.04
N ALA A 63 -3.47 -4.17 -12.63
CA ALA A 63 -4.80 -4.77 -12.66
C ALA A 63 -5.80 -4.01 -11.76
N THR A 64 -5.41 -3.65 -10.54
CA THR A 64 -6.26 -2.85 -9.63
C THR A 64 -6.67 -1.52 -10.27
N ILE A 65 -5.72 -0.79 -10.87
CA ILE A 65 -6.00 0.48 -11.54
C ILE A 65 -6.88 0.27 -12.78
N ALA A 66 -6.62 -0.78 -13.57
CA ALA A 66 -7.41 -1.10 -14.75
C ALA A 66 -8.88 -1.41 -14.40
N VAL A 67 -9.11 -2.20 -13.35
CA VAL A 67 -10.45 -2.51 -12.82
C VAL A 67 -11.13 -1.23 -12.31
N ALA A 68 -10.42 -0.40 -11.55
CA ALA A 68 -10.99 0.86 -11.07
C ALA A 68 -11.47 1.74 -12.24
N LYS A 69 -10.65 1.86 -13.29
CA LYS A 69 -10.99 2.62 -14.49
C LYS A 69 -12.17 2.01 -15.25
N SER A 70 -12.16 0.69 -15.49
CA SER A 70 -13.23 0.02 -16.26
C SER A 70 -14.58 0.05 -15.55
N LYS A 71 -14.58 -0.06 -14.22
CA LYS A 71 -15.79 0.03 -13.39
C LYS A 71 -16.16 1.47 -13.02
N HIS A 72 -15.40 2.48 -13.43
CA HIS A 72 -15.55 3.87 -12.99
C HIS A 72 -15.57 4.02 -11.45
N ALA A 73 -14.78 3.21 -10.74
CA ALA A 73 -14.61 3.30 -9.30
C ALA A 73 -13.49 4.29 -8.94
N ARG A 74 -13.52 4.81 -7.72
CA ARG A 74 -12.41 5.60 -7.19
C ARG A 74 -11.22 4.69 -6.93
N TYR A 75 -10.00 5.23 -6.98
CA TYR A 75 -8.81 4.49 -6.57
C TYR A 75 -7.69 5.42 -6.10
N ILE A 76 -6.78 4.90 -5.30
CA ILE A 76 -5.51 5.56 -4.95
C ILE A 76 -4.33 4.63 -5.28
N ASP A 77 -3.17 5.22 -5.55
CA ASP A 77 -1.97 4.46 -5.89
C ASP A 77 -0.98 4.42 -4.71
N LEU A 78 -1.28 3.55 -3.75
CA LEU A 78 -0.43 3.31 -2.59
C LEU A 78 0.88 2.61 -2.97
N SER A 79 0.87 1.72 -3.96
CA SER A 79 2.07 1.03 -4.46
C SER A 79 3.13 2.05 -4.90
N ARG A 80 2.74 3.03 -5.73
CA ARG A 80 3.65 4.10 -6.16
C ARG A 80 4.16 4.93 -4.98
N ALA A 81 3.25 5.50 -4.18
CA ALA A 81 3.62 6.40 -3.09
C ALA A 81 4.51 5.72 -2.03
N SER A 82 4.20 4.47 -1.67
CA SER A 82 5.01 3.72 -0.70
C SER A 82 6.37 3.29 -1.26
N THR A 83 6.45 3.01 -2.57
CA THR A 83 7.72 2.72 -3.25
C THR A 83 8.61 3.95 -3.29
N GLU A 84 8.07 5.11 -3.64
CA GLU A 84 8.79 6.39 -3.62
C GLU A 84 9.30 6.70 -2.22
N TYR A 85 8.44 6.66 -1.20
CA TYR A 85 8.81 6.92 0.19
C TYR A 85 9.91 5.98 0.69
N CYS A 86 9.75 4.66 0.52
CA CYS A 86 10.76 3.70 0.99
C CYS A 86 12.09 3.79 0.23
N ASN A 87 12.07 4.20 -1.04
CA ASN A 87 13.30 4.47 -1.79
C ASN A 87 14.03 5.72 -1.28
N GLU A 88 13.31 6.72 -0.77
CA GLU A 88 13.88 7.98 -0.28
C GLU A 88 14.50 7.82 1.12
N ILE A 89 13.80 7.12 2.03
CA ILE A 89 14.32 6.89 3.40
C ILE A 89 15.37 5.78 3.49
N ALA A 90 15.61 5.05 2.39
CA ALA A 90 16.54 3.91 2.29
C ALA A 90 16.15 2.68 3.14
N PRO A 91 16.79 1.50 2.91
CA PRO A 91 16.37 0.23 3.52
C PRO A 91 16.34 0.24 5.04
N GLU A 92 17.37 0.77 5.70
CA GLU A 92 17.50 0.76 7.16
C GLU A 92 16.29 1.42 7.83
N ALA A 93 15.91 2.63 7.40
CA ALA A 93 14.76 3.33 7.97
C ALA A 93 13.43 2.67 7.55
N CYS A 94 13.31 2.20 6.30
CA CYS A 94 12.09 1.56 5.84
C CYS A 94 11.84 0.21 6.54
N HIS A 95 12.87 -0.54 6.93
CA HIS A 95 12.76 -1.82 7.65
C HIS A 95 12.31 -1.67 9.10
N VAL A 96 12.44 -0.49 9.71
CA VAL A 96 11.84 -0.18 11.03
C VAL A 96 10.32 -0.35 11.02
N TYR A 97 9.67 -0.31 9.86
CA TYR A 97 8.22 -0.53 9.73
C TYR A 97 7.81 -2.00 9.63
N ASN A 98 8.76 -2.94 9.48
CA ASN A 98 8.47 -4.37 9.39
C ASN A 98 7.93 -4.93 10.71
N LEU A 99 7.07 -5.94 10.61
CA LEU A 99 6.68 -6.73 11.76
C LEU A 99 7.91 -7.54 12.24
N ASN A 100 8.31 -7.31 13.49
CA ASN A 100 9.30 -8.15 14.16
C ASN A 100 8.59 -9.34 14.81
N ASP A 101 9.15 -10.54 14.68
CA ASP A 101 8.59 -11.84 15.07
C ASP A 101 8.51 -12.09 16.59
N GLY A 102 8.43 -11.03 17.41
CA GLY A 102 8.11 -11.13 18.84
C GLY A 102 9.24 -11.60 19.77
N GLY A 103 10.51 -11.53 19.35
CA GLY A 103 11.65 -11.72 20.27
C GLY A 103 12.10 -10.41 20.96
N GLU A 104 12.45 -10.47 22.25
CA GLU A 104 12.94 -9.36 23.10
C GLU A 104 14.30 -8.73 22.68
N VAL A 105 14.67 -8.80 21.42
CA VAL A 105 15.81 -8.05 20.88
C VAL A 105 15.40 -7.48 19.54
N GLU A 106 15.51 -6.16 19.41
CA GLU A 106 15.44 -5.42 18.15
C GLU A 106 16.25 -6.14 17.06
N LYS A 107 15.60 -7.04 16.31
CA LYS A 107 16.06 -7.36 14.97
C LYS A 107 15.59 -6.20 14.11
N LEU A 108 16.47 -5.22 13.90
CA LEU A 108 16.26 -4.12 12.94
C LEU A 108 16.08 -4.62 11.49
N ASN A 109 16.20 -5.93 11.24
CA ASN A 109 16.11 -6.55 9.92
C ASN A 109 15.01 -7.63 9.90
N GLY A 110 13.78 -7.30 10.29
CA GLY A 110 12.65 -8.24 10.22
C GLY A 110 12.61 -8.93 8.85
N GLU A 111 12.73 -10.26 8.83
CA GLU A 111 12.69 -11.09 7.60
C GLU A 111 11.36 -10.92 6.85
N ASP A 112 10.35 -10.39 7.54
CA ASP A 112 9.03 -10.08 7.02
C ASP A 112 8.96 -8.71 6.36
N ASN A 113 9.31 -8.67 5.07
CA ASN A 113 9.17 -7.48 4.23
C ASN A 113 7.72 -7.22 3.76
N THR A 114 6.73 -7.97 4.28
CA THR A 114 5.32 -7.84 3.90
C THR A 114 4.48 -7.21 5.01
N HIS A 115 4.51 -7.76 6.21
CA HIS A 115 3.67 -7.29 7.30
C HIS A 115 4.27 -6.08 8.02
N LEU A 116 3.39 -5.20 8.50
CA LEU A 116 3.76 -4.00 9.21
C LEU A 116 3.68 -4.24 10.72
N ASN A 117 4.57 -3.60 11.47
CA ASN A 117 4.34 -3.40 12.90
C ASN A 117 3.30 -2.27 13.13
N VAL A 118 3.05 -1.96 14.41
CA VAL A 118 2.08 -0.92 14.80
C VAL A 118 2.46 0.44 14.20
N TRP A 119 3.74 0.79 14.23
CA TRP A 119 4.22 2.07 13.72
C TRP A 119 4.12 2.17 12.20
N GLY A 120 4.57 1.14 11.48
CA GLY A 120 4.39 1.04 10.03
C GLY A 120 2.93 1.14 9.60
N SER A 121 2.01 0.55 10.38
CA SER A 121 0.57 0.65 10.12
C SER A 121 0.05 2.09 10.24
N ILE A 122 0.61 2.90 11.15
CA ILE A 122 0.26 4.31 11.30
C ILE A 122 0.80 5.13 10.11
N VAL A 123 2.08 4.94 9.74
CA VAL A 123 2.73 5.68 8.64
C VAL A 123 2.05 5.40 7.30
N PHE A 124 1.87 4.13 6.93
CA PHE A 124 1.21 3.80 5.67
C PHE A 124 -0.31 4.05 5.72
N GLY A 125 -0.92 4.01 6.90
CA GLY A 125 -2.31 4.45 7.09
C GLY A 125 -2.50 5.95 6.86
N ARG A 126 -1.54 6.77 7.29
CA ARG A 126 -1.50 8.21 6.99
C ARG A 126 -1.36 8.44 5.49
N MET A 127 -0.44 7.74 4.84
CA MET A 127 -0.24 7.81 3.39
C MET A 127 -1.52 7.46 2.61
N VAL A 128 -2.25 6.41 3.01
CA VAL A 128 -3.57 6.09 2.43
C VAL A 128 -4.54 7.27 2.57
N SER A 129 -4.63 7.84 3.76
CA SER A 129 -5.55 8.95 4.01
C SER A 129 -5.15 10.21 3.22
N ASP A 130 -3.86 10.49 3.05
CA ASP A 130 -3.37 11.65 2.29
C ASP A 130 -3.68 11.49 0.80
N LEU A 131 -3.39 10.32 0.23
CA LEU A 131 -3.72 10.02 -1.17
C LEU A 131 -5.23 10.10 -1.44
N MET A 132 -6.07 9.68 -0.47
CA MET A 132 -7.52 9.81 -0.61
C MET A 132 -7.96 11.27 -0.59
N VAL A 133 -7.46 12.09 0.34
CA VAL A 133 -7.83 13.49 0.47
C VAL A 133 -7.34 14.33 -0.72
N GLU A 134 -6.10 14.09 -1.16
CA GLU A 134 -5.51 14.75 -2.34
C GLU A 134 -6.37 14.52 -3.59
N LYS A 135 -6.79 13.27 -3.81
CA LYS A 135 -7.55 12.91 -5.01
C LYS A 135 -9.05 13.16 -4.90
N TYR A 136 -9.59 13.09 -3.69
CA TYR A 136 -11.02 13.14 -3.40
C TYR A 136 -11.30 14.02 -2.17
N TRP A 137 -11.49 15.32 -2.41
CA TRP A 137 -11.67 16.33 -1.36
C TRP A 137 -12.82 16.02 -0.39
N ASP A 138 -13.85 15.30 -0.84
CA ASP A 138 -14.99 14.90 -0.03
C ASP A 138 -14.63 13.87 1.06
N ILE A 139 -13.48 13.20 0.95
CA ILE A 139 -12.96 12.31 2.00
C ILE A 139 -12.39 13.10 3.19
N ALA A 140 -12.01 14.36 3.02
CA ALA A 140 -11.45 15.18 4.09
C ALA A 140 -12.38 15.30 5.31
N PHE A 141 -13.70 15.25 5.11
CA PHE A 141 -14.68 15.29 6.21
C PHE A 141 -14.64 14.06 7.13
N TRP A 142 -14.08 12.94 6.65
CA TRP A 142 -14.11 11.65 7.34
C TRP A 142 -12.75 11.23 7.89
N THR A 143 -11.73 12.08 7.73
CA THR A 143 -10.37 11.81 8.16
C THR A 143 -9.88 12.90 9.09
N LYS A 144 -8.92 12.58 9.95
CA LYS A 144 -8.24 13.58 10.79
C LYS A 144 -6.89 13.88 10.13
N PRO A 145 -6.54 15.17 9.91
CA PRO A 145 -5.23 15.51 9.39
C PRO A 145 -4.13 15.22 10.42
N ASN A 146 -2.93 14.90 9.95
CA ASN A 146 -1.71 14.90 10.74
C ASN A 146 -0.61 15.58 9.92
N VAL A 147 -0.61 16.92 9.96
CA VAL A 147 0.20 17.76 9.07
C VAL A 147 1.69 17.46 9.19
N THR A 148 2.19 17.20 10.41
CA THR A 148 3.60 16.87 10.64
C THR A 148 3.99 15.58 9.92
N MET A 149 3.27 14.48 10.17
CA MET A 149 3.57 13.19 9.56
C MET A 149 3.35 13.19 8.04
N SER A 150 2.31 13.89 7.56
CA SER A 150 2.08 14.05 6.12
C SER A 150 3.25 14.78 5.46
N TRP A 151 3.77 15.84 6.09
CA TRP A 151 4.93 16.57 5.59
C TRP A 151 6.19 15.70 5.60
N GLU A 152 6.44 14.95 6.67
CA GLU A 152 7.60 14.06 6.78
C GLU A 152 7.57 12.98 5.69
N ILE A 153 6.42 12.33 5.47
CA ILE A 153 6.25 11.33 4.40
C ILE A 153 6.47 11.94 3.02
N GLU A 154 5.88 13.10 2.74
CA GLU A 154 5.99 13.79 1.44
C GLU A 154 7.44 14.19 1.12
N HIS A 155 8.23 14.51 2.15
CA HIS A 155 9.62 14.97 2.00
C HIS A 155 10.66 13.87 2.25
N GLY A 156 10.22 12.60 2.33
CA GLY A 156 11.13 11.47 2.51
C GLY A 156 11.89 11.49 3.83
N VAL A 157 11.27 12.02 4.88
CA VAL A 157 11.79 11.99 6.24
C VAL A 157 11.24 10.74 6.91
N ALA A 158 12.13 9.90 7.43
CA ALA A 158 11.73 8.75 8.21
C ALA A 158 10.95 9.18 9.46
N VAL A 159 9.71 8.72 9.56
CA VAL A 159 8.78 8.96 10.68
C VAL A 159 8.92 7.89 11.75
#